data_AF-A0A258P424-F1
#
_entry.id   AF-A0A258P424-F1
#
_cell.length_a   1.000
_cell.length_b   1.000
_cell.length_c   1.000
_cell.angle_alpha   90.00
_cell.angle_beta   90.00
_cell.angle_gamma   90.00
#
_symmetry.space_group_name_H-M   'P 1'
#
loop_
_entity.id
_entity.type
_entity.pdbx_description
1 polymer ?
#
loop_
_entity_poly.entity_id
_entity_poly.type
_entity_poly.pdbx_seq_one_letter_code
_entity_poly.pdbx_strand_id
1 'polypeptide(L)'
;MCRNIKTLFNFEPPATELEIRDASLQFVRKLSGFSVPSKANEAAFERAVEEVAASARHLIGSLVTNAEPRNREVEAERARAVSDEVRSGSMMGQRAQIPAPSSTNTRALRGVITPLARKYMHQIGP
;
A
#
# COMPACT_ATOMS: atom_id res chain seq x y z
N MET A 1 -4.21 1.42 1.74
CA MET A 1 -3.04 0.83 1.06
C MET A 1 -3.36 0.74 -0.43
N CYS A 2 -2.52 1.26 -1.34
CA CYS A 2 -2.73 1.30 -2.80
C CYS A 2 -2.58 -0.08 -3.45
N ARG A 3 -3.33 -1.07 -2.97
CA ARG A 3 -3.15 -2.50 -3.29
C ARG A 3 -3.40 -2.86 -4.77
N ASN A 4 -3.73 -1.90 -5.63
CA ASN A 4 -4.12 -2.16 -7.02
C ASN A 4 -3.50 -1.23 -8.08
N ILE A 5 -2.50 -0.40 -7.73
CA ILE A 5 -1.73 0.31 -8.77
C ILE A 5 -0.65 -0.66 -9.25
N LYS A 6 -0.85 -1.23 -10.44
CA LYS A 6 0.07 -2.19 -11.07
C LYS A 6 1.07 -1.46 -11.95
N THR A 7 2.26 -2.04 -12.12
CA THR A 7 3.22 -1.59 -13.14
C THR A 7 2.63 -1.85 -14.52
N LEU A 8 2.65 -0.86 -15.40
CA LEU A 8 2.09 -0.94 -16.76
C LEU A 8 3.16 -0.88 -17.87
N PHE A 9 4.40 -0.54 -17.54
CA PHE A 9 5.51 -0.45 -18.50
C PHE A 9 6.15 -1.82 -18.79
N ASN A 10 6.67 -1.98 -20.01
CA ASN A 10 7.40 -3.16 -20.49
C ASN A 10 6.59 -4.46 -20.49
N PHE A 11 5.37 -4.43 -21.04
CA PHE A 11 4.51 -5.60 -21.22
C PHE A 11 4.21 -5.87 -22.69
N GLU A 12 4.08 -7.15 -23.04
CA GLU A 12 3.55 -7.62 -24.32
C GLU A 12 2.28 -8.46 -24.06
N PRO A 13 1.10 -8.06 -24.56
CA PRO A 13 0.80 -6.83 -25.31
C PRO A 13 0.95 -5.53 -24.47
N PRO A 14 1.10 -4.34 -25.10
CA PRO A 14 1.29 -3.06 -24.40
C PRO A 14 0.05 -2.62 -23.62
N ALA A 15 0.25 -1.87 -22.52
CA ALA A 15 -0.80 -1.44 -21.60
C ALA A 15 -1.99 -0.81 -22.35
N THR A 16 -3.20 -1.28 -22.01
CA THR A 16 -4.43 -0.76 -22.63
C THR A 16 -4.85 0.55 -21.99
N GLU A 17 -5.62 1.34 -22.72
CA GLU A 17 -6.16 2.61 -22.22
C GLU A 17 -7.04 2.45 -20.97
N LEU A 18 -7.78 1.34 -20.89
CA LEU A 18 -8.59 1.02 -19.72
C LEU A 18 -7.72 0.78 -18.49
N GLU A 19 -6.60 0.07 -18.61
CA GLU A 19 -5.67 -0.17 -17.49
C GLU A 19 -5.00 1.11 -17.02
N ILE A 20 -4.64 1.99 -17.94
CA ILE A 20 -4.06 3.31 -17.62
C ILE A 20 -5.10 4.17 -16.88
N ARG A 21 -6.34 4.20 -17.36
CA ARG A 21 -7.44 4.93 -16.73
C ARG A 21 -7.76 4.37 -15.34
N ASP A 22 -7.80 3.05 -15.19
CA ASP A 22 -8.04 2.38 -13.91
C ASP A 22 -6.92 2.68 -12.89
N ALA A 23 -5.66 2.63 -13.31
CA ALA A 23 -4.53 3.01 -12.46
C ALA A 23 -4.63 4.48 -12.02
N SER A 24 -5.00 5.36 -12.94
CA SER A 24 -5.20 6.80 -12.69
C SER A 24 -6.35 7.04 -11.71
N LEU A 25 -7.46 6.31 -11.87
CA LEU A 25 -8.59 6.34 -10.93
C LEU A 25 -8.16 5.96 -9.51
N GLN A 26 -7.39 4.88 -9.36
CA GLN A 26 -6.89 4.46 -8.04
C GLN A 26 -5.94 5.47 -7.43
N PHE A 27 -5.11 6.13 -8.24
CA PHE A 27 -4.24 7.21 -7.81
C PHE A 27 -5.04 8.41 -7.28
N VAL A 28 -6.05 8.88 -8.04
CA VAL A 28 -6.89 10.01 -7.63
C VAL A 28 -7.70 9.68 -6.37
N ARG A 29 -8.24 8.46 -6.25
CA ARG A 29 -8.88 7.98 -5.00
C ARG A 29 -7.93 8.03 -3.81
N LYS A 30 -6.66 7.64 -4.01
CA LYS A 30 -5.67 7.66 -2.95
C LYS A 30 -5.34 9.09 -2.49
N LEU A 31 -5.22 10.03 -3.43
CA LEU A 31 -4.92 11.43 -3.13
C LEU A 31 -6.10 12.13 -2.44
N SER A 32 -7.29 11.94 -2.98
CA SER A 32 -8.51 12.59 -2.46
C SER A 32 -9.03 11.99 -1.16
N GLY A 33 -8.72 10.72 -0.88
CA GLY A 33 -9.30 9.99 0.24
C GLY A 33 -10.75 9.53 0.00
N PHE A 34 -11.34 9.82 -1.16
CA PHE A 34 -12.68 9.39 -1.52
C PHE A 34 -12.63 8.08 -2.31
N SER A 35 -13.41 7.09 -1.88
CA SER A 35 -13.69 5.91 -2.71
C SER A 35 -14.73 6.22 -3.80
N VAL A 36 -15.73 7.03 -3.44
CA VAL A 36 -16.78 7.55 -4.32
C VAL A 36 -16.85 9.06 -4.10
N PRO A 37 -16.67 9.88 -5.14
CA PRO A 37 -16.79 11.33 -5.01
C PRO A 37 -18.24 11.72 -4.74
N SER A 38 -18.45 12.85 -4.05
CA SER A 38 -19.77 13.47 -3.94
C SER A 38 -20.20 14.09 -5.28
N LYS A 39 -21.50 14.28 -5.51
CA LYS A 39 -22.03 14.91 -6.74
C LYS A 39 -21.37 16.27 -7.05
N ALA A 40 -21.06 17.05 -6.01
CA ALA A 40 -20.41 18.36 -6.17
C ALA A 40 -18.96 18.25 -6.68
N ASN A 41 -18.27 17.16 -6.32
CA ASN A 41 -16.86 16.95 -6.64
C ASN A 41 -16.65 16.02 -7.85
N GLU A 42 -17.72 15.40 -8.36
CA GLU A 42 -17.68 14.41 -9.44
C GLU A 42 -16.96 14.95 -10.68
N ALA A 43 -17.35 16.13 -11.16
CA ALA A 43 -16.70 16.73 -12.33
C ALA A 43 -15.21 17.05 -12.11
N ALA A 44 -14.82 17.49 -10.91
CA ALA A 44 -13.42 17.75 -10.61
C ALA A 44 -12.62 16.44 -10.51
N PHE A 45 -13.23 15.42 -9.94
CA PHE A 45 -12.66 14.09 -9.78
C PHE A 45 -12.44 13.42 -11.14
N GLU A 46 -13.43 13.43 -12.02
CA GLU A 46 -13.32 12.87 -13.37
C GLU A 46 -12.25 13.56 -14.20
N ARG A 47 -12.20 14.91 -14.18
CA ARG A 47 -11.14 15.67 -14.86
C ARG A 47 -9.74 15.27 -14.38
N ALA A 48 -9.55 15.16 -13.06
CA ALA A 48 -8.27 14.73 -12.52
C ALA A 48 -7.87 13.33 -12.99
N VAL A 49 -8.84 12.40 -13.10
CA VAL A 49 -8.57 11.05 -13.62
C VAL A 49 -8.16 11.10 -15.09
N GLU A 50 -8.84 11.89 -15.91
CA GLU A 50 -8.52 12.08 -17.35
C GLU A 50 -7.11 12.65 -17.54
N GLU A 51 -6.76 13.70 -16.80
CA GLU A 51 -5.44 14.38 -16.90
C GLU A 51 -4.29 13.46 -16.46
N VAL A 52 -4.50 12.70 -15.38
CA VAL A 52 -3.52 11.71 -14.92
C VAL A 52 -3.39 10.58 -15.92
N ALA A 53 -4.49 10.10 -16.51
CA ALA A 53 -4.47 9.06 -17.53
C ALA A 53 -3.73 9.51 -18.79
N ALA A 54 -3.96 10.73 -19.25
CA ALA A 54 -3.23 11.31 -20.38
C ALA A 54 -1.72 11.40 -20.07
N SER A 55 -1.37 11.90 -18.88
CA SER A 55 0.04 12.00 -18.44
C SER A 55 0.71 10.62 -18.36
N ALA A 56 0.01 9.63 -17.81
CA ALA A 56 0.49 8.26 -17.71
C ALA A 56 0.68 7.60 -19.08
N ARG A 57 -0.24 7.83 -20.02
CA ARG A 57 -0.12 7.37 -21.41
C ARG A 57 1.14 7.93 -22.07
N HIS A 58 1.36 9.24 -21.96
CA HIS A 58 2.56 9.89 -22.50
C HIS A 58 3.83 9.33 -21.86
N LEU A 59 3.84 9.15 -20.53
CA LEU A 59 4.97 8.56 -19.83
C LEU A 59 5.28 7.16 -20.37
N ILE A 60 4.30 6.24 -20.33
CA ILE A 60 4.50 4.84 -20.74
C ILE A 60 4.94 4.74 -22.20
N GLY A 61 4.38 5.55 -23.10
CA GLY A 61 4.77 5.58 -24.51
C GLY A 61 6.16 6.18 -24.77
N SER A 62 6.68 7.01 -23.86
CA SER A 62 8.00 7.64 -23.99
C SER A 62 9.14 6.83 -23.36
N LEU A 63 8.82 5.88 -22.48
CA LEU A 63 9.82 5.06 -21.80
C LEU A 63 10.42 4.05 -22.78
N VAL A 64 11.75 3.96 -22.79
CA VAL A 64 12.51 2.99 -23.59
C VAL A 64 13.24 2.05 -22.65
N THR A 65 13.25 0.77 -22.98
CA THR A 65 13.98 -0.25 -22.23
C THR A 65 14.61 -1.26 -23.17
N ASN A 66 15.78 -1.76 -22.79
CA ASN A 66 16.46 -2.86 -23.47
C ASN A 66 16.14 -4.22 -22.82
N ALA A 67 15.31 -4.23 -21.77
CA ALA A 67 14.90 -5.45 -21.09
C ALA A 67 13.88 -6.22 -21.95
N GLU A 68 13.89 -7.55 -21.85
CA GLU A 68 12.88 -8.38 -22.49
C GLU A 68 11.46 -7.99 -22.00
N PRO A 69 10.45 -7.94 -22.90
CA PRO A 69 9.08 -7.67 -22.51
C PRO A 69 8.57 -8.67 -21.48
N ARG A 70 7.87 -8.17 -20.45
CA ARG A 70 7.25 -9.03 -19.43
C ARG A 70 5.91 -9.54 -19.95
N ASN A 71 5.65 -10.84 -19.79
CA ASN A 71 4.36 -11.42 -20.11
C ASN A 71 3.38 -11.21 -18.93
N ARG A 72 2.20 -10.65 -19.23
CA ARG A 72 1.14 -10.37 -18.24
C ARG A 72 0.61 -11.63 -17.54
N GLU A 73 0.52 -12.75 -18.25
CA GLU A 73 0.01 -14.01 -17.68
C GLU A 73 0.95 -14.51 -16.58
N VAL A 74 2.25 -14.47 -16.84
CA VAL A 74 3.30 -14.87 -15.88
C VAL A 74 3.34 -13.95 -14.66
N GLU A 75 3.12 -12.64 -14.84
CA GLU A 75 3.06 -11.69 -13.72
C GLU A 75 1.75 -11.82 -12.92
N ALA A 76 0.64 -12.16 -13.57
CA ALA A 76 -0.63 -12.44 -12.90
C ALA A 76 -0.55 -13.73 -12.07
N GLU A 77 0.12 -14.76 -12.58
CA GLU A 77 0.39 -16.01 -11.84
C GLU A 77 1.36 -15.81 -10.68
N ARG A 78 2.45 -15.06 -10.87
CA ARG A 78 3.34 -14.66 -9.76
C ARG A 78 2.58 -13.89 -8.69
N ALA A 79 1.71 -12.96 -9.06
CA ALA A 79 0.90 -12.22 -8.09
C ALA A 79 -0.06 -13.13 -7.30
N ARG A 80 -0.62 -14.17 -7.93
CA ARG A 80 -1.45 -15.19 -7.26
C ARG A 80 -0.61 -16.05 -6.31
N ALA A 81 0.53 -16.56 -6.77
CA ALA A 81 1.44 -17.36 -5.97
C ALA A 81 1.95 -16.60 -4.74
N VAL A 82 2.34 -15.32 -4.89
CA VAL A 82 2.75 -14.46 -3.78
C VAL A 82 1.60 -14.21 -2.80
N SER A 83 0.37 -14.04 -3.29
CA SER A 83 -0.81 -13.86 -2.43
C SER A 83 -1.14 -15.14 -1.63
N ASP A 84 -0.96 -16.30 -2.23
CA ASP A 84 -1.19 -17.61 -1.60
C ASP A 84 -0.08 -17.93 -0.59
N GLU A 85 1.16 -17.59 -0.89
CA GLU A 85 2.30 -17.73 0.03
C GLU A 85 2.21 -16.76 1.21
N VAL A 86 1.84 -15.49 0.99
CA VAL A 86 1.58 -14.53 2.08
C VAL A 86 0.41 -14.98 2.95
N ARG A 87 -0.64 -15.59 2.36
CA ARG A 87 -1.75 -16.16 3.13
C ARG A 87 -1.31 -17.37 3.95
N SER A 88 -0.49 -18.24 3.39
CA SER A 88 0.09 -19.40 4.08
C SER A 88 1.03 -18.98 5.22
N GLY A 89 1.89 -17.98 4.98
CA GLY A 89 2.78 -17.40 5.99
C GLY A 89 2.03 -16.66 7.11
N SER A 90 0.91 -16.01 6.80
CA SER A 90 0.05 -15.38 7.82
C SER A 90 -0.69 -16.39 8.70
N MET A 91 -0.84 -17.64 8.27
CA MET A 91 -1.50 -18.71 9.02
C MET A 91 -0.56 -19.36 10.07
N MET A 92 0.76 -19.25 9.90
CA MET A 92 1.76 -19.75 10.86
C MET A 92 2.01 -18.79 12.04
N GLY A 93 1.58 -17.52 11.93
CA GLY A 93 1.85 -16.46 12.92
C GLY A 93 0.80 -16.27 14.02
N GLN A 94 -0.31 -17.01 14.06
CA GLN A 94 -1.42 -16.78 15.02
C GLN A 94 -1.55 -17.81 16.15
N ARG A 95 -0.54 -18.66 16.40
CA ARG A 95 -0.53 -19.57 17.56
C ARG A 95 0.66 -19.31 18.49
N ALA A 96 0.69 -18.12 19.07
CA ALA A 96 1.24 -17.94 20.41
C ALA A 96 0.10 -17.42 21.30
N GLN A 97 -0.67 -18.37 21.84
CA GLN A 97 -1.57 -18.11 22.95
C GLN A 97 -0.72 -17.48 24.07
N ILE A 98 -0.83 -16.17 24.29
CA ILE A 98 -0.33 -15.56 25.53
C ILE A 98 -1.33 -16.02 26.60
N PRO A 99 -0.96 -16.86 27.58
CA PRO A 99 -1.86 -17.11 28.69
C PRO A 99 -2.05 -15.79 29.44
N ALA A 100 -3.30 -15.36 29.55
CA ALA A 100 -3.66 -14.20 30.37
C ALA A 100 -3.16 -14.43 31.81
N PRO A 101 -2.47 -13.46 32.43
CA PRO A 101 -2.09 -13.60 33.83
C PRO A 101 -3.37 -13.64 34.66
N SER A 102 -3.60 -14.77 35.32
CA SER A 102 -4.65 -14.94 36.31
C SER A 102 -4.53 -13.86 37.38
N SER A 103 -5.64 -13.18 37.64
CA SER A 103 -5.79 -12.16 38.66
C SER A 103 -5.43 -12.72 40.04
N THR A 104 -4.19 -12.51 40.49
CA THR A 104 -3.88 -12.59 41.91
C THR A 104 -2.64 -11.75 42.23
N ASN A 105 -2.84 -10.82 43.18
CA ASN A 105 -1.84 -10.16 43.98
C ASN A 105 -1.29 -8.79 43.52
N THR A 106 -2.12 -7.75 43.64
CA THR A 106 -1.76 -6.32 43.57
C THR A 106 -0.98 -5.82 44.80
N ARG A 107 -0.06 -6.62 45.37
CA ARG A 107 0.67 -6.22 46.59
C ARG A 107 2.08 -6.80 46.70
N ALA A 108 2.93 -6.57 45.71
CA ALA A 108 4.38 -6.49 45.86
C ALA A 108 4.98 -5.87 44.60
N LEU A 109 6.13 -5.20 44.71
CA LEU A 109 6.85 -4.44 43.67
C LEU A 109 6.56 -2.93 43.64
N ARG A 110 6.67 -2.30 44.82
CA ARG A 110 7.47 -1.06 44.89
C ARG A 110 8.91 -1.41 44.50
N GLY A 111 9.44 -0.71 43.50
CA GLY A 111 10.89 -0.53 43.33
C GLY A 111 11.57 -1.37 42.27
N VAL A 112 11.35 -1.04 40.98
CA VAL A 112 12.41 -1.02 39.96
C VAL A 112 12.00 0.00 38.88
N ILE A 113 12.18 1.30 39.14
CA ILE A 113 12.17 2.31 38.07
C ILE A 113 13.64 2.47 37.66
N THR A 114 14.00 1.91 36.51
CA THR A 114 15.34 2.05 35.92
C THR A 114 15.61 3.51 35.54
N PRO A 115 16.81 4.05 35.81
CA PRO A 115 17.11 5.49 35.74
C PRO A 115 17.28 6.05 34.30
N LEU A 116 17.06 5.25 33.25
CA LEU A 116 17.37 5.63 31.87
C LEU A 116 16.26 6.34 31.10
N ALA A 117 15.02 6.37 31.62
CA ALA A 117 13.90 7.04 30.96
C ALA A 117 13.78 8.56 31.27
N ARG A 118 14.63 9.11 32.17
CA ARG A 118 14.56 10.53 32.59
C ARG A 118 15.53 11.44 31.82
N LYS A 119 16.43 10.90 31.01
CA LYS A 119 17.49 11.69 30.33
C LYS A 119 17.09 12.28 28.97
N TYR A 120 15.97 11.84 28.39
CA TYR A 120 15.55 12.24 27.03
C TYR A 120 14.44 13.30 26.97
N MET A 121 14.18 14.04 28.05
CA MET A 121 13.20 15.15 28.07
C MET A 121 13.77 16.53 28.45
N HIS A 122 15.09 16.73 28.30
CA HIS A 122 15.73 18.04 28.58
C HIS A 122 16.50 18.65 27.40
N GLN A 123 16.13 18.30 26.17
CA GLN A 123 16.75 18.87 24.96
C GLN A 123 15.74 19.45 23.97
N ILE A 124 14.68 20.09 24.48
CA ILE A 124 13.95 21.10 23.72
C ILE A 124 13.62 22.25 24.65
N GLY A 125 14.29 23.37 24.44
CA GLY A 125 13.92 24.69 24.92
C GLY A 125 15.13 25.64 24.98
N PRO A 126 14.90 26.96 25.02
CA PRO A 126 13.67 27.69 24.69
C PRO A 126 13.54 28.03 23.20
#